data_AF-A0AAU4UUF6-F1
#
_entry.id   AF-A0AAU4UUF6-F1
#
_cell.length_a   1.000
_cell.length_b   1.000
_cell.length_c   1.000
_cell.angle_alpha   90.00
_cell.angle_beta   90.00
_cell.angle_gamma   90.00
#
_symmetry.space_group_name_H-M   'P 1'
#
loop_
_entity.id
_entity.type
_entity.pdbx_description
1 polymer ?
#
loop_
_entity_poly.entity_id
_entity_poly.type
_entity_poly.pdbx_seq_one_letter_code
_entity_poly.pdbx_strand_id
1 'polypeptide(L)'
;MRHTSGITDCQDLLEAEGIELTDPAGQKEAIAAILAWQPHEPPGKHFSYSSSNYVLLVHVVERVTGKPFPTFLEQEFFSPLHLRTVLSPAVDVPGKAKSYDEKDGSLERGRRPAPARHRRVRAADQLLDSWST
;
A
#
# COMPACT_ATOMS: atom_id res chain seq x y z
N MET A 1 14.23 6.79 -3.84
CA MET A 1 13.42 7.44 -2.80
C MET A 1 14.23 7.49 -1.51
N ARG A 2 14.16 8.57 -0.71
CA ARG A 2 15.13 8.85 0.38
C ARG A 2 14.55 8.81 1.81
N HIS A 3 13.24 8.57 1.97
CA HIS A 3 12.57 8.58 3.29
C HIS A 3 12.80 9.87 4.08
N THR A 4 12.82 11.00 3.39
CA THR A 4 12.96 12.34 3.98
C THR A 4 11.78 13.23 3.60
N SER A 5 10.61 12.65 3.31
CA SER A 5 9.44 13.43 2.87
C SER A 5 8.76 14.18 4.00
N GLY A 6 8.96 13.75 5.25
CA GLY A 6 8.18 14.20 6.40
C GLY A 6 6.76 13.62 6.42
N ILE A 7 6.44 12.63 5.56
CA ILE A 7 5.12 11.98 5.52
C ILE A 7 5.12 10.78 6.46
N THR A 8 4.13 10.70 7.37
CA THR A 8 3.98 9.56 8.29
C THR A 8 3.65 8.26 7.54
N ASP A 9 3.82 7.10 8.19
CA ASP A 9 3.49 5.82 7.57
C ASP A 9 1.97 5.67 7.35
N CYS A 10 1.57 5.14 6.20
CA CYS A 10 0.17 5.02 5.83
C CYS A 10 -0.54 3.94 6.66
N GLN A 11 0.20 2.96 7.19
CA GLN A 11 -0.35 1.96 8.09
C GLN A 11 -0.88 2.63 9.36
N ASP A 12 -0.11 3.54 9.96
CA ASP A 12 -0.53 4.29 11.15
C ASP A 12 -1.80 5.13 10.86
N LEU A 13 -1.87 5.72 9.66
CA LEU A 13 -3.04 6.51 9.24
C LEU A 13 -4.29 5.64 9.04
N LEU A 14 -4.13 4.45 8.48
CA LEU A 14 -5.23 3.51 8.29
C LEU A 14 -5.71 2.93 9.64
N GLU A 15 -4.79 2.62 10.54
CA GLU A 15 -5.11 2.14 11.89
C GLU A 15 -5.85 3.20 12.71
N ALA A 16 -5.48 4.47 12.59
CA ALA A 16 -6.21 5.59 13.21
C ALA A 16 -7.66 5.70 12.71
N GLU A 17 -7.95 5.25 11.49
CA GLU A 17 -9.29 5.16 10.91
C GLU A 17 -10.00 3.81 11.24
N GLY A 18 -9.37 2.95 12.04
CA GLY A 18 -9.88 1.64 12.44
C GLY A 18 -9.83 0.60 11.32
N ILE A 19 -8.87 0.72 10.41
CA ILE A 19 -8.52 -0.26 9.38
C ILE A 19 -7.25 -0.98 9.85
N GLU A 20 -7.39 -2.24 10.23
CA GLU A 20 -6.26 -3.02 10.73
C GLU A 20 -5.35 -3.51 9.58
N LEU A 21 -4.11 -3.90 9.89
CA LEU A 21 -3.19 -4.52 8.91
C LEU A 21 -3.79 -5.74 8.19
N THR A 22 -4.66 -6.48 8.89
CA THR A 22 -5.32 -7.67 8.33
C THR A 22 -6.58 -7.33 7.53
N ASP A 23 -7.04 -6.08 7.61
CA ASP A 23 -8.13 -5.61 6.79
C ASP A 23 -7.65 -5.39 5.35
N PRO A 24 -8.50 -5.70 4.37
CA PRO A 24 -8.21 -5.45 2.97
C PRO A 24 -8.29 -3.95 2.68
N ALA A 25 -7.20 -3.22 2.92
CA ALA A 25 -7.02 -1.85 2.48
C ALA A 25 -6.30 -1.83 1.13
N GLY A 26 -6.88 -1.13 0.16
CA GLY A 26 -6.27 -0.93 -1.15
C GLY A 26 -5.35 0.29 -1.15
N GLN A 27 -4.62 0.43 -2.25
CA GLN A 27 -3.78 1.60 -2.52
C GLN A 27 -4.58 2.91 -2.46
N LYS A 28 -5.87 2.88 -2.83
CA LYS A 28 -6.75 4.07 -2.82
C LYS A 28 -7.02 4.58 -1.42
N GLU A 29 -7.33 3.69 -0.49
CA GLU A 29 -7.58 4.04 0.91
C GLU A 29 -6.31 4.61 1.55
N ALA A 30 -5.14 4.01 1.27
CA ALA A 30 -3.85 4.52 1.73
C ALA A 30 -3.56 5.93 1.19
N ILE A 31 -3.75 6.17 -0.12
CA ILE A 31 -3.57 7.51 -0.72
C ILE A 31 -4.51 8.52 -0.07
N ALA A 32 -5.78 8.16 0.13
CA ALA A 32 -6.74 9.08 0.73
C ALA A 32 -6.37 9.44 2.18
N ALA A 33 -5.93 8.47 2.97
CA ALA A 33 -5.45 8.71 4.33
C ALA A 33 -4.23 9.63 4.34
N ILE A 34 -3.27 9.42 3.42
CA ILE A 34 -2.10 10.29 3.24
C ILE A 34 -2.52 11.73 2.88
N LEU A 35 -3.48 11.91 1.97
CA LEU A 35 -3.96 13.24 1.55
C LEU A 35 -4.72 13.98 2.64
N ALA A 36 -5.39 13.26 3.53
CA ALA A 36 -6.09 13.84 4.68
C ALA A 36 -5.12 14.25 5.82
N TRP A 37 -3.89 13.73 5.80
CA TRP A 37 -2.90 13.99 6.83
C TRP A 37 -2.11 15.28 6.57
N GLN A 38 -1.84 16.04 7.63
CA GLN A 38 -1.09 17.29 7.55
C GLN A 38 0.34 17.11 8.07
N PRO A 39 1.38 17.38 7.26
CA PRO A 39 2.76 17.28 7.70
C PRO A 39 3.10 18.31 8.77
N HIS A 40 3.70 17.84 9.87
CA HIS A 40 4.22 18.70 10.93
C HIS A 40 5.65 19.18 10.67
N GLU A 41 6.37 18.50 9.79
CA GLU A 41 7.80 18.69 9.57
C GLU A 41 8.11 19.00 8.11
N PRO A 42 9.11 19.85 7.81
CA PRO A 42 9.44 20.18 6.43
C PRO A 42 10.09 18.99 5.72
N PRO A 43 9.79 18.79 4.41
CA PRO A 43 10.51 17.81 3.61
C PRO A 43 12.02 18.06 3.61
N GLY A 44 12.79 16.97 3.64
CA GLY A 44 14.25 16.95 3.55
C GLY A 44 14.99 17.16 4.87
N LYS A 45 14.29 17.41 5.98
CA LYS A 45 14.93 17.75 7.26
C LYS A 45 15.48 16.57 8.05
N HIS A 46 14.75 15.46 8.06
CA HIS A 46 15.15 14.26 8.77
C HIS A 46 14.80 13.02 7.95
N PHE A 47 15.46 11.91 8.29
CA PHE A 47 15.10 10.60 7.80
C PHE A 47 14.02 9.99 8.71
N SER A 48 12.93 9.52 8.11
CA SER A 48 11.90 8.72 8.75
C SER A 48 11.35 7.73 7.74
N TYR A 49 11.49 6.44 8.02
CA TYR A 49 10.97 5.40 7.12
C TYR A 49 9.45 5.51 7.04
N SER A 50 8.93 5.55 5.82
CA SER A 50 7.49 5.63 5.60
C SER A 50 7.10 4.93 4.30
N SER A 51 6.21 3.95 4.43
CA SER A 51 5.63 3.18 3.33
C SER A 51 4.76 4.07 2.43
N SER A 52 4.23 5.18 2.96
CA SER A 52 3.50 6.20 2.20
C SER A 52 4.29 6.70 1.00
N ASN A 53 5.61 6.84 1.14
CA ASN A 53 6.46 7.29 0.06
C ASN A 53 6.46 6.32 -1.14
N TYR A 54 6.36 5.02 -0.88
CA TYR A 54 6.27 4.01 -1.93
C TYR A 54 4.87 3.94 -2.51
N VAL A 55 3.81 4.04 -1.70
CA VAL A 55 2.42 4.10 -2.17
C VAL A 55 2.22 5.27 -3.14
N LEU A 56 2.73 6.46 -2.80
CA LEU A 56 2.69 7.63 -3.68
C LEU A 56 3.54 7.44 -4.94
N LEU A 57 4.71 6.81 -4.83
CA LEU A 57 5.54 6.53 -6.00
C LEU A 57 4.85 5.57 -6.99
N VAL A 58 4.18 4.53 -6.48
CA VAL A 58 3.35 3.64 -7.30
C VAL A 58 2.27 4.45 -8.02
N HIS A 59 1.57 5.34 -7.30
CA HIS A 59 0.56 6.21 -7.91
C HIS A 59 1.15 7.09 -9.02
N VAL A 60 2.32 7.68 -8.82
CA VAL A 60 3.01 8.48 -9.85
C VAL A 60 3.34 7.65 -11.07
N VAL A 61 3.86 6.42 -10.90
CA VAL A 61 4.15 5.52 -12.04
C VAL A 61 2.88 5.23 -12.83
N GLU A 62 1.77 4.90 -12.16
CA GLU A 62 0.50 4.63 -12.82
C GLU A 62 -0.04 5.86 -13.58
N ARG A 63 0.07 7.05 -12.97
CA ARG A 63 -0.33 8.32 -13.60
C ARG A 63 0.49 8.67 -14.82
N VAL A 64 1.81 8.54 -14.74
CA VAL A 64 2.73 8.92 -15.83
C VAL A 64 2.66 7.92 -16.99
N THR A 65 2.47 6.64 -16.68
CA THR A 65 2.47 5.58 -17.70
C THR A 65 1.09 5.25 -18.25
N GLY A 66 0.02 5.59 -17.52
CA GLY A 66 -1.35 5.17 -17.83
C GLY A 66 -1.60 3.66 -17.66
N LYS A 67 -0.68 2.93 -17.03
CA LYS A 67 -0.75 1.47 -16.86
C LYS A 67 -0.93 1.11 -15.38
N PRO A 68 -1.70 0.06 -15.04
CA PRO A 68 -1.70 -0.50 -13.69
C PRO A 68 -0.30 -0.95 -13.28
N PHE A 69 0.09 -0.72 -12.03
CA PHE A 69 1.46 -0.98 -11.58
C PHE A 69 1.95 -2.42 -11.79
N PRO A 70 1.15 -3.50 -11.55
CA PRO A 70 1.57 -4.86 -11.86
C PRO A 70 1.88 -5.07 -13.35
N THR A 71 1.14 -4.41 -14.25
CA THR A 71 1.38 -4.48 -15.70
C THR A 71 2.68 -3.77 -16.07
N PHE A 72 2.96 -2.63 -15.46
CA PHE A 72 4.22 -1.91 -15.65
C PHE A 72 5.42 -2.76 -15.19
N LEU A 73 5.36 -3.38 -14.00
CA LEU A 73 6.44 -4.24 -13.51
C LEU A 73 6.69 -5.46 -14.40
N GLU A 74 5.62 -6.09 -14.89
CA GLU A 74 5.73 -7.22 -15.81
C GLU A 74 6.51 -6.83 -17.07
N GLN A 75 6.15 -5.71 -17.68
CA GLN A 75 6.71 -5.24 -18.95
C GLN A 75 8.14 -4.73 -18.82
N GLU A 76 8.44 -3.94 -17.79
CA GLU A 76 9.70 -3.22 -17.68
C GLU A 76 10.78 -3.98 -16.89
N PHE A 77 10.38 -4.95 -16.03
CA PHE A 77 11.31 -5.64 -15.14
C PHE A 77 11.21 -7.16 -15.25
N PHE A 78 10.04 -7.77 -15.01
CA PHE A 78 9.96 -9.22 -14.88
C PHE A 78 10.22 -9.94 -16.21
N SER A 79 9.55 -9.51 -17.29
CA SER A 79 9.75 -10.08 -18.62
C SER A 79 11.19 -9.88 -19.15
N PRO A 80 11.77 -8.66 -19.14
CA PRO A 80 13.15 -8.45 -19.61
C PRO A 80 14.22 -9.22 -18.83
N LEU A 81 13.99 -9.44 -17.53
CA LEU A 81 14.90 -10.18 -16.66
C LEU A 81 14.57 -11.68 -16.58
N HIS A 82 13.58 -12.15 -17.34
CA HIS A 82 13.13 -13.55 -17.36
C HIS A 82 12.70 -14.09 -15.98
N LEU A 83 12.12 -13.22 -15.16
CA LEU A 83 11.63 -13.55 -13.82
C LEU A 83 10.21 -14.09 -13.89
N ARG A 84 9.97 -15.26 -13.28
CA ARG A 84 8.62 -15.83 -13.12
C ARG A 84 8.00 -15.34 -11.80
N THR A 85 7.53 -14.10 -11.80
CA THR A 85 7.00 -13.41 -10.61
C THR A 85 5.62 -12.82 -10.90
N VAL A 86 4.73 -12.85 -9.90
CA VAL A 86 3.42 -12.18 -9.97
C VAL A 86 3.29 -11.25 -8.77
N LEU A 87 3.00 -9.98 -9.02
CA LEU A 87 2.58 -9.05 -7.98
C LEU A 87 1.07 -9.15 -7.78
N SER A 88 0.63 -9.86 -6.74
CA SER A 88 -0.78 -9.92 -6.37
C SER A 88 -0.98 -10.04 -4.86
N PRO A 89 -1.60 -9.04 -4.20
CA PRO A 89 -1.76 -9.03 -2.75
C PRO A 89 -2.71 -10.12 -2.23
N ALA A 90 -3.69 -10.56 -3.02
CA ALA A 90 -4.78 -11.44 -2.54
C ALA A 90 -4.95 -12.77 -3.29
N VAL A 91 -4.10 -13.08 -4.28
CA VAL A 91 -4.24 -14.33 -5.04
C VAL A 91 -3.57 -15.50 -4.30
N ASP A 92 -4.30 -16.61 -4.20
CA ASP A 92 -3.76 -17.91 -3.79
C ASP A 92 -3.07 -18.53 -5.02
N VAL A 93 -1.74 -18.52 -5.02
CA VAL A 93 -0.93 -19.04 -6.13
C VAL A 93 -0.42 -20.42 -5.77
N PRO A 94 -0.48 -21.42 -6.68
CA PRO A 94 0.11 -22.73 -6.43
C PRO A 94 1.58 -22.63 -6.02
N GLY A 95 1.95 -23.31 -4.93
CA GLY A 95 3.31 -23.28 -4.39
C GLY A 95 3.63 -22.09 -3.47
N LYS A 96 2.69 -21.17 -3.22
CA LYS A 96 2.86 -20.11 -2.21
C LYS A 96 2.96 -20.72 -0.80
N ALA A 97 3.99 -20.32 -0.07
CA ALA A 97 4.13 -20.70 1.34
C ALA A 97 2.98 -20.12 2.19
N LYS A 98 2.55 -20.87 3.20
CA LYS A 98 1.50 -20.42 4.13
C LYS A 98 2.14 -19.60 5.24
N SER A 99 1.50 -18.48 5.61
CA SER A 99 1.89 -17.70 6.79
C SER A 99 1.47 -18.41 8.08
N TYR A 100 2.25 -18.20 9.13
CA TYR A 100 1.97 -18.65 10.50
C TYR A 100 2.25 -17.50 11.45
N ASP A 101 1.38 -17.32 12.43
CA ASP A 101 1.51 -16.33 13.49
C ASP A 101 1.80 -17.07 14.80
N GLU A 102 2.69 -16.54 15.61
CA GLU A 102 2.97 -17.11 16.93
C GLU A 102 1.98 -16.54 17.95
N LYS A 103 1.29 -17.42 18.66
CA LYS A 103 0.34 -17.08 19.71
C LYS A 103 0.55 -17.99 20.91
N ASP A 104 0.89 -17.38 22.05
CA ASP A 104 1.15 -18.06 23.31
C ASP A 104 2.16 -19.23 23.19
N GLY A 105 3.20 -19.05 22.36
CA GLY A 105 4.24 -20.06 22.10
C GLY A 105 3.82 -21.19 21.15
N SER A 106 2.64 -21.09 20.53
CA SER A 106 2.15 -22.01 19.50
C SER A 106 2.07 -21.32 18.14
N LEU A 107 2.41 -22.05 17.07
CA LEU A 107 2.28 -21.55 15.70
C LEU A 107 0.87 -21.81 15.20
N GLU A 108 0.08 -20.75 15.05
CA GLU A 108 -1.23 -20.79 14.42
C GLU A 108 -1.13 -20.39 12.95
N ARG A 109 -1.99 -20.92 12.08
CA ARG A 109 -1.99 -20.51 10.68
C ARG A 109 -2.42 -19.04 10.60
N GLY A 110 -1.60 -18.24 9.92
CA GLY A 110 -1.86 -16.82 9.74
C GLY A 110 -3.24 -16.60 9.14
N ARG A 111 -3.98 -15.64 9.70
CA ARG A 111 -5.37 -15.40 9.31
C ARG A 111 -5.40 -15.07 7.81
N ARG A 112 -6.23 -15.78 7.03
CA ARG A 112 -6.48 -15.36 5.64
C ARG A 112 -7.13 -13.97 5.69
N PRO A 113 -6.62 -12.98 4.94
CA PRO A 113 -7.28 -11.70 4.84
C PRO A 113 -8.73 -11.93 4.43
N ALA A 114 -9.67 -11.32 5.15
CA ALA A 114 -11.06 -11.35 4.73
C ALA A 114 -11.17 -10.70 3.34
N PRO A 115 -12.09 -11.16 2.47
CA PRO A 115 -12.30 -10.50 1.19
C PRO A 115 -12.60 -9.00 1.38
N ALA A 116 -12.16 -8.18 0.43
CA ALA A 116 -12.27 -6.72 0.44
C ALA A 116 -13.68 -6.20 0.73
N ARG A 117 -13.98 -5.94 2.02
CA ARG A 117 -15.05 -5.04 2.42
C ARG A 117 -14.47 -3.63 2.34
N HIS A 118 -14.90 -2.84 1.37
CA HIS A 118 -14.44 -1.46 1.24
C HIS A 118 -14.98 -0.67 2.43
N ARG A 119 -14.17 -0.49 3.47
CA ARG A 119 -14.48 0.43 4.56
C ARG A 119 -13.94 1.78 4.12
N ARG A 120 -14.84 2.70 3.76
CA ARG A 120 -14.45 4.03 3.30
C ARG A 120 -13.76 4.78 4.44
N VAL A 121 -12.57 5.30 4.16
CA VAL A 121 -11.94 6.33 5.00
C VAL A 121 -12.83 7.57 4.95
N ARG A 122 -13.27 8.09 6.09
CA ARG A 122 -14.31 9.14 6.14
C ARG A 122 -13.90 10.44 5.45
N ALA A 123 -12.60 10.70 5.39
CA ALA A 123 -12.02 11.90 4.79
C ALA A 123 -11.78 11.80 3.26
N ALA A 124 -11.93 10.61 2.66
CA ALA A 124 -11.48 10.33 1.29
C ALA A 124 -12.41 10.84 0.17
N ASP A 125 -13.72 10.86 0.42
CA ASP A 125 -14.74 11.04 -0.63
C ASP A 125 -14.74 12.44 -1.27
N GLN A 126 -14.04 13.43 -0.69
CA GLN A 126 -14.00 14.81 -1.23
C GLN A 126 -12.70 15.19 -1.95
N LEU A 127 -11.60 14.45 -1.75
CA LEU A 127 -10.27 14.86 -2.23
C LEU A 127 -9.81 14.14 -3.50
N LEU A 128 -10.26 12.91 -3.76
CA LEU A 128 -9.80 12.16 -4.93
C LEU A 128 -10.45 12.62 -6.26
N ASP A 129 -11.67 13.15 -6.21
CA ASP A 129 -12.39 13.61 -7.40
C ASP A 129 -11.81 14.91 -7.97
N SER A 130 -11.18 15.76 -7.14
CA SER A 130 -10.62 17.05 -7.57
C SER A 130 -9.26 16.95 -8.28
N TRP A 131 -8.62 15.78 -8.28
CA TRP A 131 -7.31 15.55 -8.90
C TRP A 131 -7.37 14.68 -10.16
N SER A 132 -8.57 14.32 -10.61
CA SER A 132 -8.80 13.49 -11.81
C SER A 132 -8.99 14.31 -13.10
N THR A 133 -8.60 15.59 -13.10
CA THR A 133 -8.63 16.47 -14.30
C THR A 133 -7.23 16.74 -14.82
#